data_AF-A0A8C9R552-F1
#
_entry.id   AF-A0A8C9R552-F1
#
_cell.length_a   1.000
_cell.length_b   1.000
_cell.length_c   1.000
_cell.angle_alpha   90.00
_cell.angle_beta   90.00
_cell.angle_gamma   90.00
#
_symmetry.space_group_name_H-M   'P 1'
#
loop_
_entity.id
_entity.type
_entity.pdbx_description
1 polymer ?
#
loop_
_entity_poly.entity_id
_entity_poly.type
_entity_poly.pdbx_seq_one_letter_code
_entity_poly.pdbx_strand_id
1 'polypeptide(L)'
;NVLVNPWRAILEPTTIALTVMYTLSFAVGFVGNVMSIRVLSNRRSKRLPGVSATRSLLVNLAVCDLMVVCICMPITLGHTIYTAWVYGDFLCRAVPFTQAVSVSASVLSLTVISVNRYYSVHNPLSARSFITCRKIFWTIVVVWVLSSGICSPLIFMNRRDEIHLIEDQPFVLPICRESWPQATLKQAYNVLLFVALYCLPVAFNLTKFESCVLYSQEAKKKGLWNVNVLP
;
A
#
# COMPACT_ATOMS: atom_id res chain seq x y z
N ASN A 1 23.54 13.42 -24.71
CA ASN A 1 23.61 12.01 -24.27
C ASN A 1 23.53 11.91 -22.76
N VAL A 2 22.31 11.88 -22.21
CA VAL A 2 22.03 11.67 -20.76
C VAL A 2 22.66 10.36 -20.25
N LEU A 3 22.81 9.39 -21.15
CA LEU A 3 23.41 8.07 -20.94
C LEU A 3 24.89 8.10 -20.50
N VAL A 4 25.61 9.19 -20.78
CA VAL A 4 27.07 9.26 -20.57
C VAL A 4 27.43 10.15 -19.37
N ASN A 5 26.50 10.96 -18.88
CA ASN A 5 26.73 11.88 -17.75
C ASN A 5 25.49 11.95 -16.84
N PRO A 6 25.43 11.17 -15.74
CA PRO A 6 24.32 11.23 -14.78
C PRO A 6 24.13 12.64 -14.19
N TRP A 7 25.20 13.45 -14.15
CA TRP A 7 25.17 14.85 -13.74
C TRP A 7 24.21 15.73 -14.56
N ARG A 8 23.95 15.40 -15.83
CA ARG A 8 22.96 16.14 -16.64
C ARG A 8 21.52 15.78 -16.27
N ALA A 9 21.25 14.52 -15.90
CA ALA A 9 19.93 14.11 -15.42
C ALA A 9 19.58 14.77 -14.08
N ILE A 10 20.58 14.94 -13.21
CA ILE A 10 20.43 15.58 -11.89
C ILE A 10 20.16 17.09 -12.02
N LEU A 11 20.62 17.74 -13.09
CA LEU A 11 20.39 19.17 -13.31
C LEU A 11 18.98 19.50 -13.84
N GLU A 12 18.22 18.51 -14.28
CA GLU A 12 16.83 18.70 -14.70
C GLU A 12 15.96 19.07 -13.50
N PRO A 13 15.16 20.15 -13.56
CA PRO A 13 14.37 20.63 -12.43
C PRO A 13 13.36 19.57 -11.94
N THR A 14 12.87 18.72 -12.84
CA THR A 14 12.00 17.59 -12.54
C THR A 14 12.70 16.54 -11.67
N THR A 15 13.93 16.16 -12.01
CA THR A 15 14.73 15.19 -11.24
C THR A 15 15.08 15.72 -9.85
N ILE A 16 15.43 17.01 -9.74
CA ILE A 16 15.71 17.66 -8.44
C ILE A 16 14.45 17.61 -7.57
N ALA A 17 13.31 18.04 -8.12
CA ALA A 17 12.04 18.02 -7.41
C ALA A 17 11.64 16.60 -6.96
N LEU A 18 11.73 15.61 -7.86
CA LEU A 18 11.45 14.21 -7.53
C LEU A 18 12.39 13.71 -6.44
N THR A 19 13.69 13.98 -6.52
CA THR A 19 14.67 13.56 -5.51
C THR A 19 14.33 14.14 -4.14
N VAL A 20 14.01 15.42 -4.06
CA VAL A 20 13.60 16.06 -2.81
C VAL A 20 12.30 15.44 -2.27
N MET A 21 11.29 15.24 -3.13
CA MET A 21 10.02 14.64 -2.70
C MET A 21 10.17 13.19 -2.21
N TYR A 22 10.92 12.35 -2.93
CA TYR A 22 11.16 10.96 -2.55
C TYR A 22 11.99 10.86 -1.26
N THR A 23 13.02 11.69 -1.08
CA THR A 23 13.85 11.69 0.14
C THR A 23 13.06 12.17 1.36
N LEU A 24 12.25 13.22 1.24
CA LEU A 24 11.34 13.68 2.30
C LEU A 24 10.29 12.62 2.63
N SER A 25 9.65 12.03 1.62
CA SER A 25 8.65 10.98 1.80
C SER A 25 9.26 9.74 2.46
N PHE A 26 10.50 9.40 2.11
CA PHE A 26 11.24 8.31 2.75
C PHE A 26 11.48 8.59 4.22
N ALA A 27 12.01 9.77 4.56
CA ALA A 27 12.31 10.13 5.95
C ALA A 27 11.03 10.13 6.82
N VAL A 28 9.99 10.82 6.35
CA VAL A 28 8.71 10.91 7.07
C VAL A 28 8.03 9.55 7.16
N GLY A 29 7.96 8.81 6.05
CA GLY A 29 7.33 7.49 5.98
C GLY A 29 8.05 6.46 6.85
N PHE A 30 9.38 6.43 6.83
CA PHE A 30 10.16 5.53 7.66
C PHE A 30 9.98 5.82 9.15
N VAL A 31 10.19 7.07 9.56
CA VAL A 31 10.07 7.47 10.98
C VAL A 31 8.63 7.26 11.48
N GLY A 32 7.64 7.73 10.72
CA GLY A 32 6.22 7.64 11.09
C GLY A 32 5.72 6.20 11.25
N ASN A 33 6.07 5.31 10.31
CA ASN A 33 5.63 3.91 10.37
C ASN A 33 6.39 3.11 11.44
N VAL A 34 7.70 3.32 11.62
CA VAL A 34 8.46 2.68 12.71
C VAL A 34 7.92 3.12 14.08
N MET A 35 7.64 4.41 14.27
CA MET A 35 7.02 4.90 15.50
C MET A 35 5.63 4.30 15.72
N SER A 36 4.82 4.18 14.67
CA SER A 36 3.51 3.55 14.74
C SER A 36 3.60 2.09 15.21
N ILE A 37 4.52 1.29 14.65
CA ILE A 37 4.75 -0.09 15.09
C ILE A 37 5.17 -0.14 16.56
N ARG A 38 6.09 0.72 16.99
CA ARG A 38 6.55 0.78 18.39
C ARG A 38 5.41 1.10 19.35
N VAL A 39 4.59 2.11 19.05
CA VAL A 39 3.46 2.53 19.88
C VAL A 39 2.40 1.44 19.94
N LEU A 40 2.06 0.84 18.79
CA LEU A 40 1.01 -0.19 18.70
C LEU A 40 1.42 -1.53 19.33
N SER A 41 2.73 -1.85 19.31
CA SER A 41 3.29 -3.06 19.90
C SER A 41 3.53 -2.94 21.41
N ASN A 42 3.51 -1.73 21.97
CA ASN A 42 3.73 -1.51 23.39
C ASN A 42 2.56 -2.07 24.23
N ARG A 43 2.85 -3.11 25.02
CA ARG A 43 1.85 -3.94 25.71
C ARG A 43 1.20 -3.31 26.95
N ARG A 44 1.52 -2.07 27.32
CA ARG A 44 1.02 -1.44 28.56
C ARG A 44 -0.49 -1.17 28.59
N SER A 45 -1.19 -1.24 27.46
CA SER A 45 -2.64 -0.96 27.38
C SER A 45 -3.42 -2.18 26.87
N LYS A 46 -3.51 -3.25 27.67
CA LYS A 46 -4.33 -4.45 27.37
C LYS A 46 -5.76 -4.36 27.93
N ARG A 47 -6.45 -3.21 27.83
CA ARG A 47 -7.78 -3.09 28.48
C ARG A 47 -8.96 -3.69 27.70
N LEU A 48 -8.91 -3.89 26.37
CA LEU A 48 -10.04 -4.50 25.63
C LEU A 48 -9.61 -5.38 24.43
N PRO A 49 -10.26 -6.55 24.19
CA PRO A 49 -9.98 -7.45 23.05
C PRO A 49 -10.15 -6.79 21.67
N GLY A 50 -11.17 -5.93 21.48
CA GLY A 50 -11.44 -5.25 20.21
C GLY A 50 -10.38 -4.20 19.83
N VAL A 51 -9.72 -3.61 20.83
CA VAL A 51 -8.60 -2.68 20.63
C VAL A 51 -7.35 -3.45 20.18
N SER A 52 -7.17 -4.70 20.61
CA SER A 52 -6.02 -5.54 20.21
C SER A 52 -6.07 -5.97 18.74
N ALA A 53 -7.26 -6.23 18.21
CA ALA A 53 -7.50 -6.59 16.82
C ALA A 53 -7.15 -5.45 15.85
N THR A 54 -7.73 -4.26 16.08
CA THR A 54 -7.47 -3.07 15.26
C THR A 54 -5.98 -2.72 15.26
N ARG A 55 -5.29 -2.86 16.40
CA ARG A 55 -3.84 -2.65 16.48
C ARG A 55 -3.06 -3.57 15.55
N SER A 56 -3.47 -4.83 15.40
CA SER A 56 -2.79 -5.78 14.50
C SER A 56 -2.94 -5.38 13.03
N LEU A 57 -4.11 -4.88 12.63
CA LEU A 57 -4.33 -4.33 11.28
C LEU A 57 -3.53 -3.04 11.05
N LEU A 58 -3.46 -2.15 12.05
CA LEU A 58 -2.65 -0.93 11.96
C LEU A 58 -1.15 -1.23 11.87
N VAL A 59 -0.67 -2.28 12.56
CA VAL A 59 0.71 -2.77 12.39
C VAL A 59 0.90 -3.33 10.98
N ASN A 60 -0.08 -4.07 10.43
CA ASN A 60 0.00 -4.55 9.05
C ASN A 60 0.12 -3.40 8.03
N LEU A 61 -0.67 -2.33 8.19
CA LEU A 61 -0.54 -1.11 7.38
C LEU A 61 0.88 -0.54 7.45
N ALA A 62 1.40 -0.36 8.67
CA ALA A 62 2.74 0.19 8.85
C ALA A 62 3.83 -0.70 8.24
N VAL A 63 3.65 -2.02 8.22
CA VAL A 63 4.55 -2.95 7.53
C VAL A 63 4.47 -2.78 6.01
N CYS A 64 3.26 -2.71 5.43
CA CYS A 64 3.09 -2.44 4.00
C CYS A 64 3.74 -1.11 3.58
N ASP A 65 3.54 -0.06 4.36
CA ASP A 65 4.10 1.26 4.08
C ASP A 65 5.63 1.26 4.20
N LEU A 66 6.19 0.53 5.19
CA LEU A 66 7.64 0.34 5.29
C LEU A 66 8.21 -0.46 4.11
N MET A 67 7.51 -1.47 3.60
CA MET A 67 7.94 -2.20 2.41
C MET A 67 8.03 -1.25 1.20
N VAL A 68 7.04 -0.40 0.99
CA VAL A 68 7.05 0.58 -0.11
C VAL A 68 8.17 1.60 0.06
N VAL A 69 8.32 2.16 1.26
CA VAL A 69 9.31 3.19 1.54
C VAL A 69 10.74 2.64 1.50
N CYS A 70 10.99 1.46 2.05
CA CYS A 70 12.35 0.91 2.15
C CYS A 70 12.81 0.21 0.86
N ILE A 71 11.90 -0.33 0.06
CA ILE A 71 12.25 -1.12 -1.13
C ILE A 71 11.92 -0.33 -2.39
N CYS A 72 10.65 0.05 -2.56
CA CYS A 72 10.17 0.57 -3.84
C CYS A 72 10.67 2.00 -4.11
N MET A 73 10.60 2.89 -3.11
CA MET A 73 11.04 4.28 -3.27
C MET A 73 12.51 4.45 -3.66
N PRO A 74 13.51 3.84 -2.97
CA PRO A 74 14.92 4.03 -3.33
C PRO A 74 15.25 3.45 -4.71
N ILE A 75 14.67 2.30 -5.08
CA ILE A 75 14.89 1.69 -6.39
C ILE A 75 14.26 2.56 -7.49
N THR A 76 13.06 3.09 -7.27
CA THR A 76 12.38 3.98 -8.21
C THR A 76 13.14 5.30 -8.41
N LEU A 77 13.64 5.87 -7.31
CA LEU A 77 14.46 7.08 -7.36
C LEU A 77 15.76 6.83 -8.13
N GLY A 78 16.46 5.73 -7.83
CA GLY A 78 17.70 5.40 -8.55
C GLY A 78 17.45 5.13 -10.03
N HIS A 79 16.38 4.42 -10.40
CA HIS A 79 16.01 4.26 -11.81
C HIS A 79 15.72 5.60 -12.50
N THR A 80 15.11 6.56 -11.79
CA THR A 80 14.86 7.92 -12.31
C THR A 80 16.16 8.68 -12.55
N ILE A 81 17.17 8.52 -11.69
CA ILE A 81 18.46 9.22 -11.81
C ILE A 81 19.36 8.58 -12.87
N TYR A 82 19.51 7.24 -12.84
CA TYR A 82 20.45 6.53 -13.71
C TYR A 82 19.89 6.27 -15.11
N THR A 83 18.58 6.38 -15.33
CA THR A 83 17.83 6.04 -16.56
C THR A 83 17.95 4.57 -17.03
N ALA A 84 19.06 3.91 -16.71
CA ALA A 84 19.32 2.50 -16.90
C ALA A 84 18.81 1.66 -15.73
N TRP A 85 18.25 0.49 -16.04
CA TRP A 85 17.89 -0.50 -15.04
C TRP A 85 19.10 -1.35 -14.62
N VAL A 86 19.76 -0.93 -13.53
CA VAL A 86 20.98 -1.57 -13.00
C VAL A 86 20.72 -2.63 -11.93
N TYR A 87 19.45 -2.85 -11.55
CA TYR A 87 19.05 -3.68 -10.40
C TYR A 87 18.82 -5.17 -10.73
N GLY A 88 19.04 -5.57 -11.99
CA GLY A 88 18.82 -6.95 -12.46
C GLY A 88 17.35 -7.34 -12.66
N ASP A 89 17.11 -8.53 -13.25
CA ASP A 89 15.76 -8.98 -13.63
C ASP A 89 14.86 -9.26 -12.42
N PHE A 90 15.43 -9.78 -11.32
CA PHE A 90 14.68 -10.05 -10.09
C PHE A 90 13.98 -8.79 -9.56
N LEU A 91 14.72 -7.68 -9.39
CA LEU A 91 14.14 -6.44 -8.89
C LEU A 91 13.19 -5.79 -9.90
N CYS A 92 13.38 -5.99 -11.21
CA CYS A 92 12.46 -5.49 -12.23
C CYS A 92 11.05 -6.08 -12.09
N ARG A 93 10.96 -7.33 -11.62
CA ARG A 93 9.69 -8.00 -11.32
C ARG A 93 9.22 -7.73 -9.90
N ALA A 94 10.14 -7.81 -8.94
CA ALA A 94 9.82 -7.77 -7.52
C ALA A 94 9.35 -6.39 -7.05
N VAL A 95 9.94 -5.30 -7.54
CA VAL A 95 9.58 -3.92 -7.12
C VAL A 95 8.13 -3.56 -7.48
N PRO A 96 7.69 -3.64 -8.75
CA PRO A 96 6.32 -3.30 -9.11
C PRO A 96 5.31 -4.27 -8.47
N PHE A 97 5.65 -5.56 -8.36
CA PHE A 97 4.83 -6.52 -7.63
C PHE A 97 4.68 -6.15 -6.16
N THR A 98 5.79 -5.91 -5.44
CA THR A 98 5.80 -5.57 -4.02
C THR A 98 5.04 -4.27 -3.77
N GLN A 99 5.20 -3.28 -4.64
CA GLN A 99 4.46 -2.03 -4.58
C GLN A 99 2.94 -2.26 -4.72
N ALA A 100 2.52 -2.99 -5.74
CA ALA A 100 1.10 -3.27 -5.99
C ALA A 100 0.46 -4.10 -4.87
N VAL A 101 1.16 -5.14 -4.40
CA VAL A 101 0.71 -5.98 -3.27
C VAL A 101 0.58 -5.17 -2.00
N SER A 102 1.57 -4.34 -1.68
CA SER A 102 1.55 -3.51 -0.46
C SER A 102 0.39 -2.52 -0.48
N VAL A 103 0.17 -1.83 -1.62
CA VAL A 103 -0.97 -0.92 -1.80
C VAL A 103 -2.30 -1.67 -1.67
N SER A 104 -2.44 -2.81 -2.34
CA SER A 104 -3.63 -3.65 -2.25
C SER A 104 -3.90 -4.10 -0.81
N ALA A 105 -2.88 -4.60 -0.12
CA ALA A 105 -2.99 -5.10 1.24
C ALA A 105 -3.34 -3.97 2.23
N SER A 106 -2.80 -2.77 2.05
CA SER A 106 -3.16 -1.58 2.83
C SER A 106 -4.63 -1.20 2.64
N VAL A 107 -5.13 -1.13 1.41
CA VAL A 107 -6.53 -0.76 1.11
C VAL A 107 -7.53 -1.79 1.65
N LEU A 108 -7.23 -3.08 1.49
CA LEU A 108 -8.06 -4.14 2.05
C LEU A 108 -8.04 -4.10 3.59
N SER A 109 -6.88 -3.85 4.19
CA SER A 109 -6.76 -3.71 5.64
C SER A 109 -7.53 -2.50 6.17
N LEU A 110 -7.52 -1.36 5.46
CA LEU A 110 -8.34 -0.18 5.78
C LEU A 110 -9.83 -0.51 5.73
N THR A 111 -10.25 -1.27 4.72
CA THR A 111 -11.63 -1.76 4.59
C THR A 111 -12.04 -2.59 5.79
N VAL A 112 -11.19 -3.51 6.24
CA VAL A 112 -11.45 -4.32 7.45
C VAL A 112 -11.52 -3.43 8.70
N ILE A 113 -10.63 -2.44 8.84
CA ILE A 113 -10.67 -1.48 9.96
C ILE A 113 -12.00 -0.71 9.97
N SER A 114 -12.47 -0.23 8.82
CA SER A 114 -13.74 0.49 8.68
C SER A 114 -14.95 -0.39 9.05
N VAL A 115 -14.97 -1.64 8.60
CA VAL A 115 -15.98 -2.64 8.99
C VAL A 115 -15.98 -2.86 10.50
N ASN A 116 -14.80 -3.08 11.06
CA ASN A 116 -14.60 -3.33 12.48
C ASN A 116 -15.12 -2.15 13.34
N ARG A 117 -14.82 -0.91 12.93
CA ARG A 117 -15.33 0.30 13.60
C ARG A 117 -16.84 0.44 13.47
N TYR A 118 -17.39 0.20 12.28
CA TYR A 118 -18.82 0.24 12.02
C TYR A 118 -19.58 -0.72 12.93
N TYR A 119 -19.17 -2.00 13.02
CA TYR A 119 -19.81 -2.96 13.91
C TYR A 119 -19.65 -2.61 15.38
N SER A 120 -18.49 -2.10 15.79
CA SER A 120 -18.26 -1.71 17.20
C SER A 120 -19.20 -0.60 17.65
N VAL A 121 -19.62 0.29 16.74
CA VAL A 121 -20.51 1.42 17.02
C VAL A 121 -21.98 1.02 16.91
N HIS A 122 -22.37 0.27 15.88
CA HIS A 122 -23.78 -0.06 15.64
C HIS A 122 -24.26 -1.32 16.36
N ASN A 123 -23.39 -2.33 16.51
CA ASN A 123 -23.75 -3.66 17.03
C ASN A 123 -22.61 -4.26 17.89
N PRO A 124 -22.41 -3.76 19.13
CA PRO A 124 -21.24 -4.12 19.97
C PRO A 124 -21.16 -5.61 20.33
N LEU A 125 -22.30 -6.31 20.44
CA LEU A 125 -22.35 -7.76 20.68
C LEU A 125 -21.81 -8.56 19.49
N SER A 126 -22.20 -8.19 18.27
CA SER A 126 -21.68 -8.79 17.04
C SER A 126 -20.20 -8.46 16.84
N ALA A 127 -19.78 -7.24 17.20
CA ALA A 127 -18.39 -6.83 17.17
C ALA A 127 -17.52 -7.73 18.06
N ARG A 128 -17.95 -8.05 19.29
CA ARG A 128 -17.20 -8.92 20.20
C ARG A 128 -17.01 -10.35 19.67
N SER A 129 -17.98 -10.87 18.92
CA SER A 129 -17.88 -12.20 18.27
C SER A 129 -17.03 -12.19 16.99
N PHE A 130 -17.12 -11.12 16.20
CA PHE A 130 -16.40 -10.97 14.94
C PHE A 130 -14.89 -10.67 15.16
N ILE A 131 -14.57 -9.92 16.22
CA ILE A 131 -13.26 -9.31 16.44
C ILE A 131 -12.45 -10.13 17.45
N THR A 132 -11.92 -11.27 17.00
CA THR A 132 -10.98 -12.09 17.79
C THR A 132 -9.59 -12.04 17.17
N CYS A 133 -8.52 -12.09 17.99
CA CYS A 133 -7.14 -12.05 17.49
C CYS A 133 -6.85 -13.15 16.46
N ARG A 134 -7.42 -14.35 16.64
CA ARG A 134 -7.32 -15.45 15.69
C ARG A 134 -7.98 -15.12 14.36
N LYS A 135 -9.21 -14.60 14.36
CA LYS A 135 -9.91 -14.21 13.12
C LYS A 135 -9.15 -13.12 12.37
N ILE A 136 -8.66 -12.10 13.08
CA ILE A 136 -7.89 -11.01 12.46
C ILE A 136 -6.59 -11.50 11.84
N PHE A 137 -5.86 -12.40 12.52
CA PHE A 137 -4.68 -13.01 11.93
C PHE A 137 -5.00 -13.71 10.60
N TRP A 138 -6.06 -14.53 10.57
CA TRP A 138 -6.52 -15.15 9.33
C TRP A 138 -6.98 -14.14 8.28
N THR A 139 -7.65 -13.06 8.69
CA THR A 139 -8.02 -11.98 7.77
C THR A 139 -6.79 -11.33 7.14
N ILE A 140 -5.73 -11.07 7.91
CA ILE A 140 -4.46 -10.54 7.38
C ILE A 140 -3.87 -11.52 6.36
N VAL A 141 -3.80 -12.81 6.69
CA VAL A 141 -3.31 -13.84 5.75
C VAL A 141 -4.13 -13.85 4.45
N VAL A 142 -5.45 -13.82 4.54
CA VAL A 142 -6.35 -13.75 3.38
C VAL A 142 -6.09 -12.48 2.56
N VAL A 143 -5.92 -11.33 3.21
CA VAL A 143 -5.58 -10.06 2.54
C VAL A 143 -4.29 -10.22 1.74
N TRP A 144 -3.22 -10.75 2.33
CA TRP A 144 -1.96 -10.96 1.63
C TRP A 144 -2.08 -11.93 0.45
N VAL A 145 -2.84 -13.02 0.60
CA VAL A 145 -3.07 -13.99 -0.48
C VAL A 145 -3.87 -13.36 -1.62
N LEU A 146 -4.96 -12.64 -1.32
CA LEU A 146 -5.78 -11.97 -2.35
C LEU A 146 -5.00 -10.87 -3.06
N SER A 147 -4.27 -10.04 -2.32
CA SER A 147 -3.40 -8.99 -2.88
C SER A 147 -2.29 -9.59 -3.76
N SER A 148 -1.65 -10.66 -3.31
CA SER A 148 -0.63 -11.35 -4.13
C SER A 148 -1.23 -11.97 -5.38
N GLY A 149 -2.42 -12.58 -5.28
CA GLY A 149 -3.12 -13.19 -6.40
C GLY A 149 -3.49 -12.17 -7.48
N ILE A 150 -4.14 -11.07 -7.10
CA ILE A 150 -4.56 -10.03 -8.06
C ILE A 150 -3.37 -9.30 -8.70
N CYS A 151 -2.27 -9.14 -7.96
CA CYS A 151 -1.05 -8.49 -8.44
C CYS A 151 -0.05 -9.45 -9.13
N SER A 152 -0.28 -10.77 -9.08
CA SER A 152 0.63 -11.78 -9.64
C SER A 152 0.99 -11.59 -11.12
N PRO A 153 0.10 -11.07 -12.01
CA PRO A 153 0.48 -10.83 -13.40
C PRO A 153 1.71 -9.91 -13.55
N LEU A 154 1.93 -8.97 -12.62
CA LEU A 154 3.08 -8.05 -12.67
C LEU A 154 4.44 -8.79 -12.62
N ILE A 155 4.51 -9.94 -11.94
CA ILE A 155 5.74 -10.76 -11.89
C ILE A 155 6.08 -11.33 -13.28
N PHE A 156 5.05 -11.67 -14.06
CA PHE A 156 5.22 -12.31 -15.37
C PHE A 156 5.30 -11.31 -16.51
N MET A 157 4.58 -10.20 -16.39
CA MET A 157 4.49 -9.16 -17.41
C MET A 157 5.66 -8.17 -17.34
N ASN A 158 6.32 -7.99 -16.19
CA ASN A 158 7.53 -7.17 -16.12
C ASN A 158 8.76 -8.00 -16.47
N ARG A 159 9.60 -7.50 -17.37
CA ARG A 159 10.88 -8.12 -17.72
C ARG A 159 11.97 -7.08 -17.93
N ARG A 160 13.20 -7.49 -17.61
CA ARG A 160 14.39 -6.75 -18.00
C ARG A 160 14.69 -7.02 -19.47
N ASP A 161 14.67 -5.96 -20.27
CA ASP A 161 15.05 -5.98 -21.68
C ASP A 161 16.27 -5.08 -21.91
N GLU A 162 16.93 -5.25 -23.04
CA GLU A 162 18.08 -4.44 -23.45
C GLU A 162 17.75 -3.78 -24.80
N ILE A 163 17.95 -2.47 -24.89
CA ILE A 163 17.74 -1.73 -26.14
C ILE A 163 19.09 -1.29 -26.73
N HIS A 164 19.24 -1.52 -28.04
CA HIS A 164 20.37 -1.02 -28.81
C HIS A 164 20.13 0.45 -29.13
N LEU A 165 21.01 1.33 -28.66
CA LEU A 165 20.84 2.78 -28.82
C LEU A 165 21.39 3.29 -30.16
N ILE A 166 22.29 2.52 -30.78
CA ILE A 166 22.86 2.78 -32.10
C ILE A 166 22.93 1.42 -32.81
N GLU A 167 22.33 1.33 -34.00
CA GLU A 167 22.42 0.17 -34.88
C GLU A 167 23.91 -0.06 -35.22
N ASP A 168 24.39 -1.31 -35.11
CA ASP A 168 25.80 -1.71 -35.31
C ASP A 168 26.84 -1.25 -34.26
N GLN A 169 26.44 -0.91 -33.03
CA GLN A 169 27.38 -0.69 -31.91
C GLN A 169 27.06 -1.58 -30.69
N PRO A 170 28.07 -1.99 -29.89
CA PRO A 170 27.87 -2.85 -28.71
C PRO A 170 27.24 -2.12 -27.50
N PHE A 171 26.75 -0.89 -27.66
CA PHE A 171 26.19 -0.12 -26.54
C PHE A 171 24.72 -0.48 -26.31
N VAL A 172 24.47 -1.27 -25.27
CA VAL A 172 23.13 -1.69 -24.83
C VAL A 172 22.71 -0.95 -23.57
N LEU A 173 21.46 -0.47 -23.52
CA LEU A 173 20.87 0.11 -22.32
C LEU A 173 19.87 -0.88 -21.70
N PRO A 174 20.12 -1.39 -20.49
CA PRO A 174 19.15 -2.22 -19.80
C PRO A 174 17.97 -1.37 -19.33
N ILE A 175 16.76 -1.85 -19.59
CA ILE A 175 15.51 -1.24 -19.16
C ILE A 175 14.62 -2.29 -18.48
N CYS A 176 13.75 -1.83 -17.58
CA CYS A 176 12.67 -2.65 -17.05
C CYS A 176 11.38 -2.21 -17.72
N ARG A 177 10.72 -3.11 -18.45
CA ARG A 177 9.48 -2.78 -19.15
C ARG A 177 8.41 -3.83 -18.96
N GLU A 178 7.16 -3.40 -19.09
CA GLU A 178 6.00 -4.28 -19.07
C GLU A 178 5.72 -4.83 -20.48
N SER A 179 5.93 -6.13 -20.67
CA SER A 179 5.61 -6.86 -21.89
C SER A 179 4.26 -7.56 -21.76
N TRP A 180 3.21 -6.97 -22.32
CA TRP A 180 1.87 -7.57 -22.40
C TRP A 180 1.61 -8.11 -23.81
N PRO A 181 0.94 -9.27 -23.96
CA PRO A 181 0.69 -9.87 -25.28
C PRO A 181 -0.26 -9.02 -26.14
N GLN A 182 -1.17 -8.28 -25.51
CA GLN A 182 -2.13 -7.39 -26.17
C GLN A 182 -2.32 -6.11 -25.33
N ALA A 183 -2.42 -4.96 -26.00
CA ALA A 183 -2.67 -3.68 -25.33
C ALA A 183 -4.03 -3.67 -24.59
N THR A 184 -5.04 -4.33 -25.16
CA THR A 184 -6.37 -4.47 -24.55
C THR A 184 -6.31 -5.22 -23.22
N LEU A 185 -5.47 -6.25 -23.11
CA LEU A 185 -5.31 -7.02 -21.87
C LEU A 185 -4.66 -6.16 -20.78
N LYS A 186 -3.62 -5.38 -21.13
CA LYS A 186 -3.00 -4.41 -20.22
C LYS A 186 -4.02 -3.39 -19.70
N GLN A 187 -4.81 -2.80 -20.60
CA GLN A 187 -5.82 -1.83 -20.24
C GLN A 187 -6.91 -2.44 -19.36
N ALA A 188 -7.44 -3.61 -19.74
CA ALA A 188 -8.45 -4.32 -18.94
C ALA A 188 -7.95 -4.65 -17.54
N TYR A 189 -6.70 -5.11 -17.41
CA TYR A 189 -6.07 -5.39 -16.12
C TYR A 189 -5.91 -4.12 -15.27
N ASN A 190 -5.43 -3.02 -15.85
CA ASN A 190 -5.28 -1.76 -15.14
C ASN A 190 -6.63 -1.18 -14.70
N VAL A 191 -7.66 -1.26 -15.55
CA VAL A 191 -9.03 -0.86 -15.20
C VAL A 191 -9.58 -1.74 -14.08
N LEU A 192 -9.37 -3.06 -14.15
CA LEU A 192 -9.76 -3.99 -13.10
C LEU A 192 -9.10 -3.64 -11.77
N LEU A 193 -7.79 -3.42 -11.75
CA LEU A 193 -7.05 -3.02 -10.55
C LEU A 193 -7.57 -1.68 -10.01
N PHE A 194 -7.79 -0.69 -10.88
CA PHE A 194 -8.30 0.61 -10.48
C PHE A 194 -9.69 0.50 -9.84
N VAL A 195 -10.60 -0.26 -10.45
CA VAL A 195 -11.95 -0.43 -9.89
C VAL A 195 -11.89 -1.23 -8.58
N ALA A 196 -11.19 -2.36 -8.57
CA ALA A 196 -11.16 -3.29 -7.44
C ALA A 196 -10.36 -2.79 -6.24
N LEU A 197 -9.26 -2.07 -6.47
CA LEU A 197 -8.34 -1.63 -5.43
C LEU A 197 -8.42 -0.13 -5.12
N TYR A 198 -9.13 0.66 -5.91
CA TYR A 198 -9.33 2.08 -5.65
C TYR A 198 -10.82 2.44 -5.55
N CYS A 199 -11.60 2.34 -6.62
CA CYS A 199 -12.99 2.84 -6.61
C CYS A 199 -13.89 2.12 -5.58
N LEU A 200 -13.94 0.78 -5.62
CA LEU A 200 -14.81 0.00 -4.73
C LEU A 200 -14.41 0.17 -3.26
N PRO A 201 -13.12 0.02 -2.87
CA PRO A 201 -12.73 0.20 -1.48
C PRO A 201 -12.93 1.64 -1.02
N VAL A 202 -12.60 2.65 -1.82
CA VAL A 202 -12.78 4.06 -1.40
C VAL A 202 -14.25 4.37 -1.17
N ALA A 203 -15.14 4.02 -2.12
CA ALA A 203 -16.57 4.22 -1.95
C ALA A 203 -17.11 3.48 -0.71
N PHE A 204 -16.68 2.24 -0.50
CA PHE A 204 -17.07 1.47 0.67
C PHE A 204 -16.60 2.12 1.98
N ASN A 205 -15.33 2.54 2.06
CA ASN A 205 -14.79 3.17 3.26
C ASN A 205 -15.49 4.50 3.57
N LEU A 206 -15.79 5.31 2.54
CA LEU A 206 -16.52 6.57 2.70
C LEU A 206 -17.93 6.36 3.24
N THR A 207 -18.71 5.46 2.64
CA THR A 207 -20.09 5.19 3.11
C THR A 207 -20.14 4.70 4.56
N LYS A 208 -19.18 3.87 4.97
CA LYS A 208 -19.06 3.41 6.37
C LYS A 208 -18.62 4.52 7.31
N PHE A 209 -17.71 5.37 6.87
CA PHE A 209 -17.28 6.53 7.65
C PHE A 209 -18.45 7.49 7.91
N GLU A 210 -19.18 7.88 6.86
CA GLU A 210 -20.37 8.75 6.97
C GLU A 210 -21.43 8.16 7.90
N SER A 211 -21.76 6.88 7.73
CA SER A 211 -22.72 6.18 8.60
C SER A 211 -22.33 6.24 10.07
N CYS A 212 -21.04 6.04 10.36
CA CYS A 212 -20.50 6.06 11.72
C CYS A 212 -20.56 7.48 12.33
N VAL A 213 -20.29 8.51 11.53
CA VAL A 213 -20.38 9.91 11.95
C VAL A 213 -21.83 10.29 12.28
N LEU A 214 -22.77 9.98 11.38
CA LEU A 214 -24.19 10.26 11.59
C LEU A 214 -24.73 9.58 12.85
N TYR A 215 -24.39 8.30 13.05
CA TYR A 215 -24.79 7.58 14.26
C TYR A 215 -24.20 8.22 15.53
N SER A 216 -22.92 8.59 15.51
CA SER A 216 -22.28 9.25 16.65
C SER A 216 -22.93 10.59 17.00
N GLN A 217 -23.36 11.36 15.99
CA GLN A 217 -24.07 12.62 16.20
C GLN A 217 -25.46 12.38 16.80
N GLU A 218 -26.19 11.40 16.29
CA GLU A 218 -27.54 11.05 16.77
C GLU A 218 -27.50 10.52 18.21
N ALA A 219 -26.53 9.66 18.53
CA ALA A 219 -26.31 9.18 19.89
C ALA A 219 -26.00 10.33 20.87
N LYS A 220 -25.23 11.34 20.42
CA LYS A 220 -24.94 12.54 21.22
C LYS A 220 -26.20 13.39 21.43
N LYS A 221 -27.02 13.60 20.40
CA LYS A 221 -28.30 14.32 20.49
C LYS A 221 -29.26 13.66 21.48
N LYS A 222 -29.32 12.33 21.47
CA LYS A 222 -30.18 11.55 22.38
C LYS A 222 -29.65 11.43 23.81
N GLY A 223 -28.52 12.03 24.14
CA GLY A 223 -27.91 11.95 25.47
C GLY A 223 -27.40 10.54 25.84
N LEU A 224 -27.33 9.62 24.88
CA LEU A 224 -26.97 8.21 25.10
C LEU A 224 -25.47 8.01 25.34
N TRP A 225 -24.65 9.06 25.21
CA TRP A 225 -23.21 9.00 25.44
C TRP A 225 -22.79 8.84 26.91
N ASN A 226 -23.67 9.19 27.86
CA ASN A 226 -23.39 9.12 29.31
C ASN A 226 -24.01 7.92 30.02
N VAL A 227 -24.80 7.11 29.32
CA VAL A 227 -25.34 5.86 29.89
C VAL A 227 -24.33 4.77 29.53
N ASN A 228 -23.83 4.05 30.53
CA ASN A 228 -22.86 2.94 30.43
C ASN A 228 -23.35 1.79 29.51
N VAL A 229 -23.46 2.03 28.20
CA VAL A 229 -23.80 1.05 27.16
C VAL A 229 -22.56 0.68 26.34
N LEU A 230 -21.37 1.03 26.83
CA LEU A 230 -20.11 0.47 26.38
C LEU A 230 -19.53 -0.37 27.55
N PRO A 231 -19.69 -1.71 27.53
CA PRO A 231 -18.91 -2.58 28.40
C PRO A 231 -17.43 -2.62 27.99
#